data_AF-A0ABD1QF54-F1
#
_entry.id   AF-A0ABD1QF54-F1
#
_cell.length_a   1.000
_cell.length_b   1.000
_cell.length_c   1.000
_cell.angle_alpha   90.00
_cell.angle_beta   90.00
_cell.angle_gamma   90.00
#
_symmetry.space_group_name_H-M   'P 1'
#
loop_
_entity.id
_entity.type
_entity.pdbx_description
1 polymer ?
#
loop_
_entity_poly.entity_id
_entity_poly.type
_entity_poly.pdbx_seq_one_letter_code
_entity_poly.pdbx_strand_id
1 'polypeptide(L)'
;MLSQPVINSVMKRTEHLQIDKVNVVKNLSNELDEDGIINLKILRLSNGGLEYLIDTRKSIPPTGTFGKLELLELVRLPDLIQICNGNLSRMEHIGRGVFEPQLFCNLKNLYICGCGKIRSMFSETVAKCMVNLQFLYIVRFWKLDEVVSTDTIEKEVSDMLGFPKLKEVTLHDLISFKSFRSQYICLTLFN
;
A
#
# COMPACT_ATOMS: atom_id res chain seq x y z
N MET A 1 -10.27 0.41 18.38
CA MET A 1 -10.66 1.83 18.61
C MET A 1 -11.57 2.32 17.49
N LEU A 2 -11.21 2.04 16.22
CA LEU A 2 -12.01 2.48 15.06
C LEU A 2 -13.28 1.63 14.88
N SER A 3 -13.32 0.44 15.48
CA SER A 3 -14.46 -0.49 15.46
C SER A 3 -15.62 -0.13 16.39
N GLN A 4 -15.53 0.95 17.19
CA GLN A 4 -16.67 1.38 18.01
C GLN A 4 -17.84 1.79 17.09
N PRO A 5 -19.10 1.40 17.36
CA PRO A 5 -20.22 1.60 16.43
C PRO A 5 -20.40 3.06 15.97
N VAL A 6 -20.24 4.02 16.89
CA VAL A 6 -20.35 5.45 16.58
C VAL A 6 -19.21 5.90 15.66
N ILE A 7 -17.97 5.55 15.98
CA ILE A 7 -16.79 5.90 15.17
C ILE A 7 -16.91 5.27 13.79
N ASN A 8 -17.22 3.99 13.75
CA ASN A 8 -17.40 3.23 12.52
C ASN A 8 -18.50 3.82 11.62
N SER A 9 -19.64 4.24 12.18
CA SER A 9 -20.70 4.92 11.41
C SER A 9 -20.23 6.22 10.74
N VAL A 10 -19.30 6.94 11.38
CA VAL A 10 -18.69 8.15 10.81
C VAL A 10 -17.67 7.76 9.73
N MET A 11 -16.86 6.72 9.97
CA MET A 11 -15.85 6.24 9.02
C MET A 11 -16.43 5.89 7.64
N LYS A 12 -17.63 5.29 7.59
CA LYS A 12 -18.29 4.92 6.32
C LYS A 12 -18.54 6.10 5.38
N ARG A 13 -18.73 7.31 5.91
CA ARG A 13 -18.94 8.54 5.13
C ARG A 13 -17.71 9.44 5.06
N THR A 14 -16.62 9.06 5.72
CA THR A 14 -15.38 9.85 5.76
C THR A 14 -14.64 9.75 4.42
N GLU A 15 -14.42 10.90 3.79
CA GLU A 15 -13.54 10.97 2.62
C GLU A 15 -12.08 11.24 3.02
N HIS A 16 -11.84 11.96 4.12
CA HIS A 16 -10.51 12.34 4.58
C HIS A 16 -10.29 11.86 6.03
N LEU A 17 -9.34 10.95 6.22
CA LEU A 17 -8.95 10.44 7.53
C LEU A 17 -7.49 10.76 7.80
N GLN A 18 -7.25 11.39 8.94
CA GLN A 18 -5.92 11.58 9.49
C GLN A 18 -5.86 11.03 10.91
N ILE A 19 -4.91 10.13 11.16
CA ILE A 19 -4.66 9.58 12.50
C ILE A 19 -3.20 9.85 12.85
N ASP A 20 -2.98 10.65 13.89
CA ASP A 20 -1.67 10.79 14.53
C ASP A 20 -1.56 9.83 15.72
N LYS A 21 -0.37 9.27 15.94
CA LYS A 21 -0.06 8.29 16.97
C LYS A 21 -0.97 7.05 16.89
N VAL A 22 -0.80 6.26 15.85
CA VAL A 22 -1.43 4.94 15.61
C VAL A 22 -0.87 3.89 16.60
N ASN A 23 -0.97 4.14 17.90
CA ASN A 23 -0.26 3.38 18.93
C ASN A 23 -0.97 2.07 19.34
N VAL A 24 -2.18 1.81 18.82
CA VAL A 24 -3.01 0.66 19.23
C VAL A 24 -3.29 -0.30 18.06
N VAL A 25 -3.07 0.13 16.82
CA VAL A 25 -3.50 -0.61 15.63
C VAL A 25 -2.29 -1.16 14.90
N LYS A 26 -2.14 -2.49 14.89
CA LYS A 26 -1.12 -3.18 14.09
C LYS A 26 -1.54 -3.30 12.62
N ASN A 27 -2.82 -3.57 12.37
CA ASN A 27 -3.38 -3.77 11.04
C ASN A 27 -4.61 -2.89 10.87
N LEU A 28 -4.58 -1.92 9.96
CA LEU A 28 -5.72 -1.00 9.81
C LEU A 28 -6.97 -1.72 9.30
N SER A 29 -6.82 -2.63 8.33
CA SER A 29 -7.95 -3.40 7.78
C SER A 29 -8.73 -4.20 8.82
N ASN A 30 -8.09 -4.64 9.90
CA ASN A 30 -8.73 -5.43 10.96
C ASN A 30 -9.61 -4.60 11.89
N GLU A 31 -9.44 -3.28 11.90
CA GLU A 31 -10.24 -2.37 12.73
C GLU A 31 -11.50 -1.89 12.01
N LEU A 32 -11.68 -2.30 10.76
CA LEU A 32 -12.80 -1.94 9.90
C LEU A 32 -13.82 -3.07 9.88
N ASP A 33 -15.11 -2.73 9.81
CA ASP A 33 -16.17 -3.71 9.61
C ASP A 33 -16.27 -4.15 8.14
N GLU A 34 -17.25 -5.00 7.83
CA GLU A 34 -17.51 -5.49 6.47
C GLU A 34 -17.76 -4.36 5.45
N ASP A 35 -18.25 -3.20 5.88
CA ASP A 35 -18.49 -2.05 5.01
C ASP A 35 -17.27 -1.12 4.87
N GLY A 36 -16.22 -1.35 5.66
CA GLY A 36 -14.92 -0.69 5.51
C GLY A 36 -14.94 0.85 5.52
N ILE A 37 -13.90 1.43 4.94
CA ILE A 37 -13.84 2.88 4.64
C ILE A 37 -14.01 3.09 3.13
N ILE A 38 -15.16 2.67 2.59
CA ILE A 38 -15.44 2.64 1.14
C ILE A 38 -15.44 4.01 0.45
N ASN A 39 -15.57 5.12 1.19
CA ASN A 39 -15.59 6.48 0.65
C ASN A 39 -14.26 7.24 0.81
N LEU A 40 -13.25 6.61 1.41
CA LEU A 40 -11.99 7.28 1.72
C LEU A 40 -11.22 7.64 0.45
N LYS A 41 -10.92 8.92 0.28
CA LYS A 41 -10.08 9.49 -0.77
C LYS A 41 -8.70 9.87 -0.25
N ILE A 42 -8.60 10.30 1.01
CA ILE A 42 -7.34 10.74 1.61
C ILE A 42 -7.13 10.01 2.93
N LEU A 43 -6.01 9.30 3.03
CA LEU A 43 -5.57 8.64 4.27
C LEU A 43 -4.19 9.15 4.67
N ARG A 44 -4.09 9.69 5.88
CA ARG A 44 -2.82 10.09 6.50
C ARG A 44 -2.64 9.39 7.83
N LEU A 45 -1.56 8.62 7.95
CA LEU A 45 -1.20 7.95 9.19
C LEU A 45 0.19 8.41 9.60
N SER A 46 0.32 8.97 10.79
CA SER A 46 1.60 9.41 11.32
C SER A 46 1.86 8.88 12.71
N ASN A 47 3.10 8.46 12.97
CA ASN A 47 3.56 7.94 14.27
C ASN A 47 2.79 6.67 14.73
N GLY A 48 3.47 5.75 15.40
CA GLY A 48 2.83 4.59 16.05
C GLY A 48 3.22 3.22 15.49
N GLY A 49 2.48 2.20 15.94
CA GLY A 49 2.85 0.78 15.86
C GLY A 49 2.18 0.00 14.71
N LEU A 50 1.78 0.69 13.64
CA LEU A 50 1.18 0.05 12.47
C LEU A 50 2.22 -0.86 11.81
N GLU A 51 1.92 -2.15 11.67
CA GLU A 51 2.75 -3.14 10.98
C GLU A 51 2.34 -3.30 9.52
N TYR A 52 1.03 -3.26 9.23
CA TYR A 52 0.45 -3.38 7.90
C TYR A 52 -0.75 -2.45 7.71
N LEU A 53 -0.91 -1.85 6.52
CA LEU A 53 -2.16 -1.15 6.20
C LEU A 53 -3.29 -2.16 5.95
N ILE A 54 -2.98 -3.21 5.19
CA ILE A 54 -3.89 -4.32 4.86
C ILE A 54 -3.17 -5.64 5.12
N ASP A 55 -3.86 -6.61 5.73
CA ASP A 55 -3.38 -8.00 5.83
C ASP A 55 -4.40 -8.95 5.21
N THR A 56 -4.09 -9.46 4.01
CA THR A 56 -4.96 -10.35 3.22
C THR A 56 -4.72 -11.83 3.51
N ARG A 57 -3.78 -12.18 4.39
CA ARG A 57 -3.44 -13.58 4.68
C ARG A 57 -4.53 -14.32 5.46
N LYS A 58 -5.31 -13.58 6.25
CA LYS A 58 -6.34 -14.15 7.15
C LYS A 58 -7.77 -13.94 6.64
N SER A 59 -8.01 -12.87 5.91
CA SER A 59 -9.32 -12.53 5.36
C SER A 59 -9.12 -11.81 4.04
N ILE A 60 -10.03 -12.05 3.11
CA ILE A 60 -10.19 -11.20 1.94
C ILE A 60 -10.58 -9.80 2.44
N PRO A 61 -9.89 -8.72 2.03
CA PRO A 61 -10.35 -7.38 2.31
C PRO A 61 -11.77 -7.20 1.76
N PRO A 62 -12.64 -6.47 2.47
CA PRO A 62 -13.95 -6.14 1.92
C PRO A 62 -13.85 -5.53 0.51
N THR A 63 -14.77 -5.89 -0.37
CA THR A 63 -14.79 -5.44 -1.77
C THR A 63 -14.75 -3.91 -1.82
N GLY A 64 -13.78 -3.34 -2.54
CA GLY A 64 -13.63 -1.88 -2.68
C GLY A 64 -12.90 -1.18 -1.54
N THR A 65 -12.33 -1.90 -0.57
CA THR A 65 -11.46 -1.32 0.47
C THR A 65 -10.33 -0.51 -0.18
N PHE A 66 -10.23 0.78 0.15
CA PHE A 66 -9.30 1.74 -0.49
C PHE A 66 -9.42 1.88 -2.02
N GLY A 67 -10.50 1.40 -2.64
CA GLY A 67 -10.70 1.52 -4.08
C GLY A 67 -10.93 2.97 -4.52
N LYS A 68 -11.46 3.83 -3.64
CA LYS A 68 -11.59 5.28 -3.89
C LYS A 68 -10.40 6.11 -3.40
N LEU A 69 -9.40 5.48 -2.79
CA LEU A 69 -8.28 6.20 -2.19
C LEU A 69 -7.46 6.88 -3.28
N GLU A 70 -7.29 8.19 -3.19
CA GLU A 70 -6.54 9.03 -4.13
C GLU A 70 -5.17 9.46 -3.58
N LEU A 71 -5.07 9.60 -2.25
CA LEU A 71 -3.85 9.96 -1.53
C LEU A 71 -3.63 9.07 -0.32
N LEU A 72 -2.43 8.51 -0.22
CA LEU A 72 -1.94 7.78 0.94
C LEU A 72 -0.65 8.42 1.46
N GLU A 73 -0.66 8.83 2.72
CA GLU A 73 0.48 9.41 3.42
C GLU A 73 0.81 8.58 4.66
N LEU A 74 2.04 8.06 4.73
CA LEU A 74 2.52 7.23 5.83
C LEU A 74 3.83 7.82 6.39
N VAL A 75 3.79 8.36 7.60
CA VAL A 75 4.90 9.16 8.16
C VAL A 75 5.35 8.63 9.51
N ARG A 76 6.65 8.36 9.66
CA ARG A 76 7.28 7.95 10.92
C ARG A 76 6.58 6.76 11.57
N LEU A 77 6.36 5.69 10.80
CA LEU A 77 5.82 4.42 11.30
C LEU A 77 6.98 3.43 11.51
N PRO A 78 7.63 3.41 12.69
CA PRO A 78 8.83 2.60 12.92
C PRO A 78 8.57 1.10 12.81
N ASP A 79 7.33 0.66 13.06
CA ASP A 79 6.94 -0.75 13.02
C ASP A 79 6.38 -1.22 11.68
N LEU A 80 6.20 -0.31 10.71
CA LEU A 80 5.61 -0.66 9.41
C LEU A 80 6.54 -1.60 8.64
N ILE A 81 6.02 -2.79 8.34
CA ILE A 81 6.73 -3.87 7.64
C ILE A 81 6.44 -3.79 6.14
N GLN A 82 5.18 -3.63 5.77
CA GLN A 82 4.72 -3.54 4.38
C GLN A 82 3.37 -2.83 4.30
N ILE A 83 3.02 -2.23 3.17
CA ILE A 83 1.69 -1.61 2.99
C ILE A 83 0.60 -2.69 2.98
N CYS A 84 0.74 -3.69 2.11
CA CYS A 84 -0.21 -4.79 1.98
C CYS A 84 0.52 -6.11 2.19
N ASN A 85 0.05 -6.91 3.14
CA ASN A 85 0.63 -8.19 3.52
C ASN A 85 -0.22 -9.34 2.99
N GLY A 86 0.39 -10.24 2.22
CA GLY A 86 -0.28 -11.33 1.52
C GLY A 86 -0.25 -11.14 0.00
N ASN A 87 -0.74 -12.13 -0.73
CA ASN A 87 -0.69 -12.15 -2.19
C ASN A 87 -2.09 -11.96 -2.78
N LEU A 88 -2.28 -10.94 -3.62
CA LEU A 88 -3.55 -10.66 -4.28
C LEU A 88 -3.85 -11.60 -5.46
N SER A 89 -2.84 -12.25 -6.07
CA SER A 89 -3.06 -13.21 -7.16
C SER A 89 -3.71 -14.51 -6.70
N ARG A 90 -3.64 -14.83 -5.41
CA ARG A 90 -4.23 -16.05 -4.84
C ARG A 90 -5.71 -15.92 -4.49
N MET A 91 -6.35 -14.79 -4.81
CA MET A 91 -7.76 -14.54 -4.54
C MET A 91 -8.69 -15.12 -5.65
N GLU A 92 -8.28 -16.24 -6.25
CA GLU A 92 -9.12 -17.04 -7.13
C GLU A 92 -10.26 -17.67 -6.30
N HIS A 93 -11.42 -17.04 -6.32
CA HIS A 93 -12.61 -17.71 -5.84
C HIS A 93 -12.99 -18.81 -6.83
N ILE A 94 -12.86 -20.05 -6.35
CA ILE A 94 -13.55 -21.25 -6.82
C ILE A 94 -14.96 -20.85 -7.34
N GLY A 95 -15.13 -20.84 -8.67
CA GLY A 95 -16.44 -20.86 -9.32
C GLY A 95 -17.00 -19.55 -9.91
N ARG A 96 -16.39 -18.37 -9.77
CA ARG A 96 -16.88 -17.14 -10.44
C ARG A 96 -15.77 -16.14 -10.83
N GLY A 97 -15.01 -16.46 -11.87
CA GLY A 97 -14.14 -15.51 -12.57
C GLY A 97 -12.95 -14.98 -11.76
N VAL A 98 -11.93 -14.47 -12.47
CA VAL A 98 -10.77 -13.81 -11.86
C VAL A 98 -11.24 -12.46 -11.32
N PHE A 99 -11.34 -12.31 -10.00
CA PHE A 99 -11.65 -11.03 -9.37
C PHE A 99 -10.33 -10.40 -8.91
N GLU A 100 -9.81 -9.47 -9.70
CA GLU A 100 -8.68 -8.66 -9.25
C GLU A 100 -9.17 -7.66 -8.19
N PRO A 101 -8.59 -7.65 -6.97
CA PRO A 101 -8.94 -6.67 -5.96
C PRO A 101 -8.63 -5.27 -6.51
N GLN A 102 -9.64 -4.41 -6.59
CA GLN A 102 -9.47 -3.00 -7.00
C GLN A 102 -8.84 -2.14 -5.88
N LEU A 103 -7.91 -2.71 -5.11
CA LEU A 103 -7.21 -2.00 -4.05
C LEU A 103 -6.35 -0.89 -4.67
N PHE A 104 -6.44 0.33 -4.16
CA PHE A 104 -5.60 1.45 -4.64
C PHE A 104 -5.75 1.79 -6.14
N CYS A 105 -6.79 1.31 -6.83
CA CYS A 105 -6.95 1.55 -8.27
C CYS A 105 -7.07 3.03 -8.62
N ASN A 106 -7.60 3.86 -7.71
CA ASN A 106 -7.69 5.32 -7.87
C ASN A 106 -6.54 6.09 -7.22
N LEU A 107 -5.54 5.41 -6.65
CA LEU A 107 -4.45 6.06 -5.94
C LEU A 107 -3.62 6.87 -6.92
N LYS A 108 -3.49 8.18 -6.67
CA LYS A 108 -2.71 9.12 -7.50
C LYS A 108 -1.43 9.54 -6.81
N ASN A 109 -1.45 9.65 -5.48
CA ASN A 109 -0.35 10.17 -4.69
C ASN A 109 0.01 9.20 -3.56
N LEU A 110 1.25 8.75 -3.52
CA LEU A 110 1.79 7.93 -2.46
C LEU A 110 3.01 8.63 -1.85
N TYR A 111 2.90 9.02 -0.58
CA TYR A 111 4.00 9.61 0.18
C TYR A 111 4.32 8.77 1.40
N ILE A 112 5.56 8.32 1.50
CA ILE A 112 6.03 7.51 2.63
C ILE A 112 7.36 8.07 3.13
N CYS A 113 7.41 8.43 4.41
CA CYS A 113 8.58 9.05 5.00
C CYS A 113 8.94 8.45 6.36
N GLY A 114 10.19 7.99 6.52
CA GLY A 114 10.72 7.63 7.84
C GLY A 114 10.11 6.35 8.44
N CYS A 115 9.75 5.36 7.62
CA CYS A 115 9.18 4.09 8.10
C CYS A 115 10.26 3.02 8.32
N GLY A 116 10.14 2.25 9.40
CA GLY A 116 11.31 1.65 10.04
C GLY A 116 11.71 0.24 9.58
N LYS A 117 10.75 -0.63 9.32
CA LYS A 117 11.02 -2.07 9.09
C LYS A 117 10.86 -2.49 7.63
N ILE A 118 10.42 -1.59 6.76
CA ILE A 118 10.19 -1.88 5.34
C ILE A 118 11.51 -2.20 4.64
N ARG A 119 11.57 -3.42 4.07
CA ARG A 119 12.62 -3.85 3.14
C ARG A 119 12.14 -3.85 1.69
N SER A 120 10.90 -4.28 1.46
CA SER A 120 10.16 -4.13 0.21
C SER A 120 8.86 -3.38 0.50
N MET A 121 8.55 -2.34 -0.27
CA MET A 121 7.40 -1.47 0.01
C MET A 121 6.08 -2.14 -0.35
N PHE A 122 6.04 -2.80 -1.50
CA PHE A 122 4.89 -3.56 -1.95
C PHE A 122 5.30 -4.71 -2.88
N SER A 123 4.42 -5.69 -2.94
CA SER A 123 4.53 -6.86 -3.79
C SER A 123 4.18 -6.50 -5.25
N GLU A 124 4.61 -7.27 -6.23
CA GLU A 124 4.33 -7.00 -7.65
C GLU A 124 2.82 -7.01 -7.93
N THR A 125 2.07 -7.92 -7.32
CA THR A 125 0.61 -7.98 -7.45
C THR A 125 -0.07 -6.73 -6.89
N VAL A 126 0.41 -6.20 -5.76
CA VAL A 126 -0.08 -4.93 -5.20
C VAL A 126 0.28 -3.74 -6.09
N ALA A 127 1.48 -3.75 -6.68
CA ALA A 127 1.92 -2.71 -7.62
C ALA A 127 0.99 -2.62 -8.84
N LYS A 128 0.57 -3.77 -9.38
CA LYS A 128 -0.33 -3.86 -10.54
C LYS A 128 -1.70 -3.23 -10.28
N CYS A 129 -2.16 -3.18 -9.03
CA CYS A 129 -3.42 -2.51 -8.71
C CYS A 129 -3.32 -0.97 -8.76
N MET A 130 -2.12 -0.38 -8.69
CA MET A 130 -1.90 1.08 -8.64
C MET A 130 -1.83 1.73 -10.04
N VAL A 131 -2.79 1.41 -10.91
CA VAL A 131 -2.82 1.83 -12.33
C VAL A 131 -2.99 3.35 -12.54
N ASN A 132 -3.40 4.10 -11.53
CA ASN A 132 -3.58 5.55 -11.60
C ASN A 132 -2.51 6.36 -10.85
N LEU A 133 -1.46 5.70 -10.33
CA LEU A 133 -0.43 6.37 -9.56
C LEU A 133 0.32 7.39 -10.44
N GLN A 134 0.42 8.62 -9.95
CA GLN A 134 1.06 9.74 -10.65
C GLN A 134 2.30 10.23 -9.92
N PHE A 135 2.27 10.24 -8.58
CA PHE A 135 3.36 10.77 -7.77
C PHE A 135 3.72 9.79 -6.65
N LEU A 136 5.00 9.40 -6.62
CA LEU A 136 5.57 8.50 -5.62
C LEU A 136 6.72 9.17 -4.90
N TYR A 137 6.59 9.37 -3.59
CA TYR A 137 7.61 9.97 -2.75
C TYR A 137 8.01 9.00 -1.66
N ILE A 138 9.29 8.59 -1.66
CA ILE A 138 9.88 7.66 -0.71
C ILE A 138 11.09 8.36 -0.09
N VAL A 139 10.98 8.70 1.19
CA VAL A 139 11.92 9.61 1.84
C VAL A 139 12.40 9.05 3.19
N ARG A 140 13.70 9.18 3.48
CA ARG A 140 14.32 8.83 4.78
C ARG A 140 14.10 7.36 5.17
N PHE A 141 14.66 6.44 4.41
CA PHE A 141 14.65 5.00 4.72
C PHE A 141 16.05 4.46 4.98
N TRP A 142 16.17 3.67 6.04
CA TRP A 142 17.43 3.04 6.43
C TRP A 142 17.55 1.58 5.97
N LYS A 143 16.41 0.89 5.77
CA LYS A 143 16.34 -0.56 5.49
C LYS A 143 15.64 -0.95 4.18
N LEU A 144 15.16 0.03 3.41
CA LEU A 144 14.50 -0.25 2.13
C LEU A 144 15.52 -0.82 1.16
N ASP A 145 15.36 -2.08 0.78
CA ASP A 145 16.17 -2.77 -0.22
C ASP A 145 15.58 -2.50 -1.62
N GLU A 146 14.25 -2.60 -1.76
CA GLU A 146 13.56 -2.44 -3.03
C GLU A 146 12.19 -1.76 -2.89
N VAL A 147 11.72 -1.04 -3.91
CA VAL A 147 10.34 -0.52 -3.90
C VAL A 147 9.35 -1.66 -4.14
N VAL A 148 9.62 -2.49 -5.14
CA VAL A 148 8.73 -3.56 -5.59
C VAL A 148 9.43 -4.92 -5.54
N SER A 149 8.90 -5.84 -4.73
CA SER A 149 9.36 -7.23 -4.70
C SER A 149 8.65 -8.07 -5.76
N THR A 150 9.31 -9.12 -6.27
CA THR A 150 8.69 -10.12 -7.13
C THR A 150 7.94 -11.17 -6.32
N ASP A 151 6.71 -11.48 -6.74
CA ASP A 151 5.80 -12.36 -5.99
C ASP A 151 5.85 -13.84 -6.42
N THR A 152 6.50 -14.15 -7.55
CA THR A 152 6.60 -15.51 -8.13
C THR A 152 8.04 -15.88 -8.52
N ILE A 153 8.34 -17.19 -8.50
CA ILE A 153 9.60 -17.78 -8.99
C ILE A 153 9.56 -17.95 -10.52
N GLU A 154 8.36 -17.98 -11.09
CA GLU A 154 8.16 -18.17 -12.53
C GLU A 154 8.49 -16.87 -13.28
N LYS A 155 9.57 -16.97 -14.07
CA LYS A 155 10.01 -16.01 -15.07
C LYS A 155 9.02 -15.92 -16.23
N GLU A 156 7.76 -15.67 -15.97
CA GLU A 156 6.98 -14.98 -16.99
C GLU A 156 7.61 -13.59 -17.10
N VAL A 157 8.13 -13.32 -18.28
CA VAL A 157 8.64 -12.01 -18.69
C VAL A 157 7.45 -11.06 -18.61
N SER A 158 7.16 -10.57 -17.40
CA SER A 158 6.16 -9.56 -17.16
C SER A 158 6.77 -8.24 -17.63
N ASP A 159 6.70 -8.05 -18.93
CA ASP A 159 6.96 -6.78 -19.59
C ASP A 159 6.02 -5.74 -18.96
N MET A 160 6.66 -4.73 -18.37
CA MET A 160 6.05 -3.58 -17.69
C MET A 160 5.29 -3.87 -16.38
N LEU A 161 6.06 -3.86 -15.30
CA LEU A 161 5.58 -3.29 -14.03
C LEU A 161 5.41 -1.79 -14.23
N GLY A 162 4.33 -1.39 -14.89
CA GLY A 162 4.17 -0.04 -15.39
C GLY A 162 3.12 0.66 -14.59
N PHE A 163 3.52 1.44 -13.57
CA PHE A 163 2.71 2.55 -13.09
C PHE A 163 2.44 3.47 -14.30
N PRO A 164 1.36 3.26 -15.06
CA PRO A 164 1.31 3.70 -16.46
C PRO A 164 1.06 5.21 -16.55
N LYS A 165 0.64 5.82 -15.44
CA LYS A 165 0.39 7.25 -15.28
C LYS A 165 1.43 7.94 -14.40
N LEU A 166 2.52 7.27 -14.04
CA LEU A 166 3.54 7.83 -13.16
C LEU A 166 4.21 9.01 -13.83
N LYS A 167 4.17 10.16 -13.18
CA LYS A 167 4.75 11.42 -13.63
C LYS A 167 6.02 11.76 -12.87
N GLU A 168 6.06 11.39 -11.59
CA GLU A 168 7.16 11.74 -10.71
C GLU A 168 7.46 10.64 -9.70
N VAL A 169 8.76 10.39 -9.51
CA VAL A 169 9.28 9.55 -8.44
C VAL A 169 10.37 10.33 -7.72
N THR A 170 10.20 10.53 -6.41
CA THR A 170 11.23 11.08 -5.55
C THR A 170 11.71 10.01 -4.59
N LEU A 171 12.99 9.67 -4.70
CA LEU A 171 13.71 8.78 -3.80
C LEU A 171 14.78 9.60 -3.08
N HIS A 172 14.65 9.80 -1.77
CA HIS A 172 15.57 10.67 -1.01
C HIS A 172 15.95 10.04 0.33
N ASP A 173 17.22 10.18 0.72
CA ASP A 173 17.77 9.63 1.97
C ASP A 173 17.49 8.11 2.13
N LEU A 174 17.81 7.30 1.11
CA LEU A 174 17.61 5.85 1.12
C LEU A 174 18.95 5.09 1.28
N ILE A 175 19.29 4.70 2.51
CA ILE A 175 20.64 4.20 2.83
C ILE A 175 20.92 2.80 2.24
N SER A 176 19.94 1.90 2.27
CA SER A 176 20.11 0.48 1.85
C SER A 176 19.50 0.18 0.47
N PHE A 177 19.09 1.20 -0.27
CA PHE A 177 18.31 1.03 -1.50
C PHE A 177 19.13 0.40 -2.62
N LYS A 178 18.62 -0.69 -3.19
CA LYS A 178 19.27 -1.47 -4.25
C LYS A 178 18.59 -1.28 -5.59
N SER A 179 17.27 -1.33 -5.64
CA SER A 179 16.54 -1.27 -6.90
C SER A 179 15.09 -0.82 -6.74
N PHE A 180 14.52 -0.30 -7.83
CA PHE A 180 13.08 -0.06 -7.84
C PHE A 180 12.29 -1.36 -7.90
N ARG A 181 12.78 -2.38 -8.62
CA ARG A 181 12.15 -3.70 -8.75
C ARG A 181 13.20 -4.82 -8.59
N SER A 182 12.80 -5.95 -8.02
CA SER A 182 13.67 -7.11 -7.73
C SER A 182 14.34 -7.76 -8.96
N GLN A 183 13.75 -7.64 -10.16
CA GLN A 183 14.38 -8.05 -11.43
C GLN A 183 14.97 -6.83 -12.14
N TYR A 184 16.25 -6.93 -12.53
CA TYR A 184 17.08 -5.89 -13.14
C TYR A 184 16.32 -4.97 -14.12
N ILE A 185 15.92 -3.81 -13.63
CA ILE A 185 15.91 -2.57 -14.39
C ILE A 185 16.55 -1.55 -13.45
N CYS A 186 17.83 -1.27 -13.72
CA CYS A 186 18.42 -0.01 -13.31
C CYS A 186 17.58 1.07 -14.00
N LEU A 187 16.58 1.61 -13.32
CA LEU A 187 15.94 2.84 -13.78
C LEU A 187 17.01 3.91 -13.66
N THR A 188 17.70 4.17 -14.77
CA THR A 188 18.48 5.38 -14.96
C THR A 188 17.48 6.53 -15.10
N LEU A 189 16.92 6.98 -13.98
CA LEU A 189 16.10 8.17 -13.83
C LEU A 189 16.37 8.59 -12.38
N PHE A 190 17.03 9.71 -12.05
CA PHE A 190 16.88 11.07 -12.55
C PHE A 190 18.26 11.75 -12.64
N ASN A 191 18.41 12.71 -13.56
CA ASN A 191 19.59 13.58 -13.69
C ASN A 191 20.04 14.20 -12.37
#